data_AF-A0A950INN6-F1
#
_entry.id   AF-A0A950INN6-F1
#
_cell.length_a   1.000
_cell.length_b   1.000
_cell.length_c   1.000
_cell.angle_alpha   90.00
_cell.angle_beta   90.00
_cell.angle_gamma   90.00
#
_symmetry.space_group_name_H-M   'P 1'
#
loop_
_entity.id
_entity.type
_entity.pdbx_description
1 polymer ?
#
loop_
_entity_poly.entity_id
_entity_poly.type
_entity_poly.pdbx_seq_one_letter_code
_entity_poly.pdbx_strand_id
1 'polypeptide(L)'
;IDDGHAELGGMFVLPEYRGQSIAAGIVEFLLQRVARATVFCIPFAHLEHFYRSFGFLPPDHSVKIPRPVAEKFAWCKRTYDTPVVLLYRKV
;
A
#
# COMPACT_ATOMS: atom_id res chain seq x y z
N ILE A 1 0.52 -9.20 8.93
CA ILE A 1 0.88 -8.48 10.19
C ILE A 1 0.30 -9.27 11.35
N ASP A 2 -1.01 -9.56 11.26
CA ASP A 2 -1.77 -10.50 12.06
C ASP A 2 -2.94 -11.02 11.17
N ASP A 3 -3.90 -11.75 11.75
CA ASP A 3 -5.02 -12.36 11.02
C ASP A 3 -6.03 -11.34 10.46
N GLY A 4 -6.06 -10.10 10.97
CA GLY A 4 -6.97 -9.04 10.54
C GLY A 4 -6.32 -7.95 9.68
N HIS A 5 -4.99 -7.95 9.58
CA HIS A 5 -4.24 -6.90 8.90
C HIS A 5 -3.11 -7.44 8.01
N ALA A 6 -3.08 -6.96 6.78
CA ALA A 6 -2.05 -7.26 5.80
C ALA A 6 -1.32 -5.99 5.37
N GLU A 7 -0.12 -6.15 4.83
CA GLU A 7 0.63 -5.07 4.19
C GLU A 7 0.93 -5.44 2.73
N LEU A 8 0.65 -4.51 1.82
CA LEU A 8 1.04 -4.57 0.42
C LEU A 8 2.28 -3.67 0.22
N GLY A 9 3.38 -4.25 -0.24
CA GLY A 9 4.63 -3.53 -0.45
C GLY A 9 5.65 -4.35 -1.24
N GLY A 10 6.84 -3.77 -1.45
CA GLY A 10 7.95 -4.46 -2.14
C GLY A 10 7.74 -4.67 -3.63
N MET A 11 6.80 -3.95 -4.25
CA MET A 11 6.53 -4.05 -5.68
C MET A 11 7.47 -3.16 -6.49
N PHE A 12 8.02 -3.71 -7.56
CA PHE A 12 8.83 -2.99 -8.53
C PHE A 12 8.57 -3.53 -9.93
N VAL A 13 8.35 -2.64 -10.89
CA VAL A 13 8.26 -2.99 -12.32
C VAL A 13 9.46 -2.38 -13.02
N LEU A 14 10.23 -3.24 -13.70
CA LEU A 14 11.40 -2.83 -14.48
C LEU A 14 10.99 -1.76 -15.51
N PRO A 15 11.82 -0.74 -15.76
CA PRO A 15 11.49 0.39 -16.62
C PRO A 15 10.91 0.01 -17.99
N GLU A 16 11.48 -0.99 -18.65
CA GLU A 16 11.09 -1.51 -19.97
C GLU A 16 9.70 -2.16 -20.01
N TYR A 17 9.16 -2.53 -18.86
CA TYR A 17 7.83 -3.14 -18.72
C TYR A 17 6.78 -2.17 -18.14
N ARG A 18 7.13 -0.90 -17.92
CA ARG A 18 6.18 0.13 -17.46
C ARG A 18 5.19 0.51 -18.57
N GLY A 19 4.02 1.02 -18.18
CA GLY A 19 2.94 1.38 -19.11
C GLY A 19 2.13 0.21 -19.67
N GLN A 20 2.46 -1.03 -19.27
CA GLN A 20 1.79 -2.26 -19.73
C GLN A 20 0.82 -2.84 -18.69
N SER A 21 0.34 -2.01 -17.75
CA SER A 21 -0.57 -2.42 -16.66
C SER A 21 -0.09 -3.56 -15.75
N ILE A 22 1.20 -3.92 -15.79
CA ILE A 22 1.77 -5.00 -14.96
C ILE A 22 1.62 -4.70 -13.48
N ALA A 23 1.91 -3.46 -13.05
CA ALA A 23 1.73 -3.06 -11.66
C ALA A 23 0.27 -3.23 -11.22
N ALA A 24 -0.70 -2.91 -12.08
CA ALA A 24 -2.12 -3.08 -11.80
C ALA A 24 -2.48 -4.56 -11.63
N GLY A 25 -2.02 -5.41 -12.56
CA GLY A 25 -2.24 -6.85 -12.48
C GLY A 25 -1.64 -7.48 -11.22
N ILE A 26 -0.45 -7.03 -10.79
CA ILE A 26 0.16 -7.48 -9.53
C ILE A 26 -0.71 -7.08 -8.32
N VAL A 27 -1.15 -5.82 -8.25
CA VAL A 27 -1.99 -5.33 -7.15
C VAL A 27 -3.30 -6.11 -7.06
N GLU A 28 -4.01 -6.27 -8.18
CA GLU A 28 -5.26 -7.03 -8.23
C GLU A 28 -5.07 -8.49 -7.81
N PHE A 29 -4.06 -9.15 -8.36
CA PHE A 29 -3.74 -10.53 -8.04
C PHE A 29 -3.45 -10.74 -6.56
N LEU A 30 -2.72 -9.81 -5.93
CA LEU A 30 -2.41 -9.87 -4.50
C LEU A 30 -3.65 -9.60 -3.65
N LEU A 31 -4.46 -8.59 -4.00
CA LEU A 31 -5.67 -8.26 -3.26
C LEU A 31 -6.70 -9.39 -3.28
N GLN A 32 -6.81 -10.13 -4.39
CA GLN A 32 -7.70 -11.31 -4.48
C GLN A 32 -7.32 -12.46 -3.52
N ARG A 33 -6.09 -12.47 -3.00
CA ARG A 33 -5.59 -13.50 -2.06
C ARG A 33 -5.71 -13.11 -0.60
N VAL A 34 -6.03 -11.85 -0.34
CA VAL A 34 -6.30 -11.38 1.02
C VAL A 34 -7.79 -11.52 1.27
N ALA A 35 -8.17 -12.34 2.25
CA ALA A 35 -9.57 -12.52 2.64
C ALA A 35 -9.81 -11.90 4.02
N ARG A 36 -10.81 -11.02 4.12
CA ARG A 36 -11.32 -10.46 5.39
C ARG A 36 -10.27 -9.73 6.22
N ALA A 37 -9.46 -8.88 5.58
CA ALA A 37 -8.43 -8.11 6.26
C ALA A 37 -8.43 -6.63 5.82
N THR A 38 -7.90 -5.78 6.69
CA THR A 38 -7.50 -4.42 6.30
C THR A 38 -6.09 -4.45 5.74
N VAL A 39 -5.93 -4.08 4.49
CA VAL A 39 -4.64 -4.03 3.78
C VAL A 39 -4.10 -2.61 3.87
N PHE A 40 -2.87 -2.45 4.36
CA PHE A 40 -2.15 -1.19 4.36
C PHE A 40 -1.09 -1.17 3.26
N CYS A 41 -0.76 0.01 2.74
CA CYS A 41 0.42 0.21 1.90
C CYS A 41 1.06 1.57 2.20
N ILE A 42 2.37 1.66 1.97
CA ILE A 42 3.17 2.88 2.17
C ILE A 42 3.86 3.27 0.85
N PRO A 43 3.12 3.79 -0.14
CA PRO A 43 3.71 4.19 -1.41
C PRO A 43 4.37 5.57 -1.31
N PHE A 44 5.25 5.87 -2.27
CA PHE A 44 5.64 7.25 -2.54
C PHE A 44 4.40 8.08 -2.94
N ALA A 45 4.36 9.34 -2.52
CA ALA A 45 3.19 10.21 -2.71
C ALA A 45 2.77 10.36 -4.18
N HIS A 46 3.73 10.37 -5.12
CA HIS A 46 3.42 10.43 -6.55
C HIS A 46 2.69 9.18 -7.09
N LEU A 47 2.67 8.08 -6.34
CA LEU A 47 1.93 6.86 -6.66
C LEU A 47 0.55 6.82 -5.97
N GLU A 48 0.17 7.81 -5.16
CA GLU A 48 -1.09 7.80 -4.42
C GLU A 48 -2.29 7.56 -5.36
N HIS A 49 -2.36 8.29 -6.48
CA HIS A 49 -3.46 8.15 -7.43
C HIS A 49 -3.57 6.72 -8.00
N PHE A 50 -2.44 6.05 -8.24
CA PHE A 50 -2.41 4.66 -8.69
C PHE A 50 -3.00 3.72 -7.64
N TYR A 51 -2.66 3.84 -6.36
CA TYR A 51 -3.26 2.97 -5.34
C TYR A 51 -4.74 3.30 -5.08
N ARG A 52 -5.12 4.58 -5.20
CA ARG A 52 -6.53 5.01 -5.05
C ARG A 52 -7.44 4.39 -6.11
N SER A 53 -6.95 4.09 -7.32
CA SER A 53 -7.75 3.38 -8.34
C SER A 53 -8.11 1.94 -7.92
N PHE A 54 -7.37 1.34 -6.99
CA PHE A 54 -7.71 0.06 -6.35
C PHE A 54 -8.49 0.24 -5.06
N GLY A 55 -9.05 1.42 -4.77
CA GLY A 55 -9.87 1.65 -3.58
C GLY A 55 -9.08 1.82 -2.27
N PHE A 56 -7.77 2.06 -2.34
CA PHE A 56 -7.02 2.50 -1.17
C PHE A 56 -7.35 3.96 -0.83
N LEU A 57 -7.40 4.26 0.47
CA LEU A 57 -7.74 5.57 1.00
C LEU A 57 -6.78 5.97 2.13
N PRO A 58 -6.54 7.26 2.38
CA PRO A 58 -5.82 7.70 3.57
C PRO A 58 -6.55 7.26 4.85
N PRO A 59 -5.85 6.82 5.92
CA PRO A 59 -6.46 6.47 7.20
C PRO A 59 -7.27 7.62 7.79
N ASP A 60 -8.44 7.28 8.33
CA ASP A 60 -9.28 8.16 9.14
C ASP A 60 -9.36 7.63 10.59
N HIS A 61 -10.16 8.27 11.44
CA HIS A 61 -10.34 7.87 12.84
C HIS A 61 -11.01 6.49 13.03
N SER A 62 -11.58 5.89 11.97
CA SER A 62 -12.24 4.58 12.02
C SER A 62 -11.28 3.41 11.84
N VAL A 63 -10.01 3.67 11.50
CA VAL A 63 -9.02 2.63 11.24
C VAL A 63 -7.95 2.60 12.31
N LYS A 64 -7.81 1.44 12.94
CA LYS A 64 -6.69 1.14 13.82
C LYS A 64 -5.48 0.74 12.97
N ILE A 65 -4.45 1.57 12.96
CA ILE A 65 -3.19 1.26 12.28
C ILE A 65 -2.35 0.33 13.17
N PRO A 66 -1.96 -0.88 12.71
CA PRO A 66 -1.10 -1.76 13.47
C PRO A 66 0.26 -1.12 13.78
N ARG A 67 0.81 -1.38 14.97
CA ARG A 67 2.12 -0.81 15.39
C ARG A 67 3.23 -1.03 14.34
N PRO A 68 3.40 -2.24 13.74
CA PRO A 68 4.44 -2.45 12.73
C PRO A 68 4.29 -1.54 11.49
N VAL A 69 3.06 -1.24 11.08
CA VAL A 69 2.77 -0.34 9.95
C VAL A 69 3.11 1.10 10.32
N ALA A 70 2.71 1.55 11.51
CA ALA A 70 2.99 2.90 11.98
C ALA A 70 4.51 3.15 12.12
N GLU A 71 5.24 2.19 12.69
CA GLU A 71 6.69 2.24 12.83
C GLU A 71 7.38 2.29 11.47
N LYS A 72 6.97 1.44 10.53
CA LYS A 72 7.50 1.44 9.17
C LYS A 72 7.21 2.74 8.42
N PHE A 73 6.00 3.27 8.52
CA PHE A 73 5.65 4.56 7.91
C PHE A 73 6.50 5.70 8.49
N ALA A 74 6.69 5.73 9.81
CA ALA A 74 7.56 6.71 10.45
C ALA A 74 9.02 6.57 9.99
N TRP A 75 9.52 5.34 9.80
CA TRP A 75 10.85 5.09 9.25
C TRP A 75 10.96 5.58 7.81
N CYS A 76 10.03 5.20 6.92
CA CYS A 76 10.02 5.63 5.51
C CYS A 76 10.05 7.16 5.36
N LYS A 77 9.29 7.89 6.19
CA LYS A 77 9.30 9.37 6.21
C LYS A 77 10.65 9.99 6.58
N ARG A 78 11.50 9.27 7.33
CA ARG A 78 12.84 9.75 7.72
C ARG A 78 13.93 9.24 6.78
N THR A 79 13.71 8.13 6.09
CA THR A 79 14.72 7.47 5.26
C THR A 79 14.72 7.95 3.82
N TYR A 80 13.57 8.28 3.25
CA TYR A 80 13.48 8.69 1.84
C TYR A 80 13.30 10.20 1.72
N ASP A 81 14.05 10.81 0.79
CA ASP A 81 13.86 12.22 0.42
C ASP A 81 12.53 12.43 -0.32
N THR A 82 12.03 11.38 -0.98
CA THR A 82 10.72 11.41 -1.64
C THR A 82 9.61 11.18 -0.61
N PRO A 83 8.60 12.07 -0.52
CA PRO A 83 7.48 11.89 0.39
C PRO A 83 6.77 10.55 0.20
N VAL A 84 6.38 9.93 1.30
CA VAL A 84 5.54 8.72 1.34
C VAL A 84 4.21 9.04 1.99
N VAL A 85 3.17 8.30 1.62
CA VAL A 85 1.84 8.35 2.23
C VAL A 85 1.49 6.99 2.82
N LEU A 86 0.61 6.96 3.82
CA LEU A 86 0.02 5.72 4.31
C LEU A 86 -1.40 5.63 3.77
N LEU A 87 -1.74 4.49 3.17
CA LEU A 87 -3.09 4.21 2.68
C LEU A 87 -3.58 2.86 3.22
N TYR A 88 -4.89 2.68 3.23
CA TYR A 88 -5.54 1.43 3.62
C TYR A 88 -6.70 1.07 2.68
N ARG A 89 -7.03 -0.22 2.60
CA ARG A 89 -8.24 -0.76 1.96
C ARG A 89 -8.80 -1.88 2.83
N LYS A 90 -10.12 -1.90 3.04
CA LYS A 90 -10.81 -3.06 3.62
C LYS A 90 -11.18 -4.02 2.47
N VAL A 91 -10.83 -5.30 2.60
CA VAL A 91 -11.10 -6.36 1.61
C VAL A 91 -12.14 -7.34 2.15
#